data_AF-A0A7J2NJG4-F1
#
_entry.id   AF-A0A7J2NJG4-F1
#
_cell.length_a   1.000
_cell.length_b   1.000
_cell.length_c   1.000
_cell.angle_alpha   90.00
_cell.angle_beta   90.00
_cell.angle_gamma   90.00
#
_symmetry.space_group_name_H-M   'P 1'
#
loop_
_entity.id
_entity.type
_entity.pdbx_description
1 polymer ?
#
loop_
_entity_poly.entity_id
_entity_poly.type
_entity_poly.pdbx_seq_one_letter_code
_entity_poly.pdbx_strand_id
1 'polypeptide(L)' 'MEVDEKTAKFKTQYKGNTYYFCAPGCKVTFEKSPEKFLKD' A
#
# COMPACT_ATOMS: atom_id res chain seq x y z
N MET A 1 -4.22 -12.18 -9.29
CA MET A 1 -4.04 -10.72 -9.46
C MET A 1 -2.73 -10.37 -8.78
N GLU A 2 -1.63 -10.44 -9.53
CA GLU A 2 -0.29 -10.07 -9.03
C GLU A 2 -0.11 -8.57 -9.17
N VAL A 3 0.17 -7.89 -8.06
CA VAL A 3 0.58 -6.49 -8.09
C VAL A 3 2.06 -6.49 -8.46
N ASP A 4 2.34 -6.20 -9.73
CA ASP A 4 3.72 -6.16 -10.23
C ASP A 4 4.42 -4.90 -9.67
N GLU A 5 5.36 -5.11 -8.75
CA GLU A 5 6.09 -4.06 -8.01
C GLU A 5 6.75 -3.03 -8.95
N LYS A 6 7.08 -3.44 -10.18
CA LYS A 6 7.70 -2.57 -11.20
C LYS A 6 6.69 -1.62 -11.85
N THR A 7 5.41 -1.99 -11.88
CA THR A 7 4.33 -1.20 -12.48
C THR A 7 3.45 -0.52 -11.45
N ALA A 8 3.59 -0.88 -10.18
CA ALA A 8 2.89 -0.28 -9.05
C ALA A 8 3.30 1.20 -8.89
N LYS A 9 2.59 2.08 -9.61
CA LYS A 9 2.74 3.54 -9.52
C LYS A 9 2.43 4.06 -8.12
N PHE A 10 1.61 3.33 -7.36
CA PHE A 10 1.17 3.71 -6.03
C PHE A 10 1.83 2.78 -5.00
N LYS A 11 2.86 3.29 -4.33
CA LYS A 11 3.51 2.61 -3.22
C LYS A 11 3.70 3.57 -2.04
N THR A 12 3.75 3.03 -0.84
CA THR A 12 4.09 3.80 0.37
C THR A 12 5.02 2.98 1.25
N GLN A 13 5.86 3.66 2.01
CA GLN A 13 6.76 3.01 2.96
C GLN A 13 6.20 3.21 4.36
N TYR A 14 5.95 2.11 5.07
CA TYR A 14 5.37 2.14 6.40
C TYR A 14 6.06 1.12 7.30
N LYS A 15 6.56 1.56 8.47
CA LYS A 15 7.35 0.75 9.42
C LYS A 15 8.53 0.00 8.76
N GLY A 16 9.17 0.63 7.77
CA GLY A 16 10.30 0.02 7.03
C GLY A 16 9.90 -0.97 5.93
N ASN A 17 8.60 -1.29 5.79
CA ASN A 17 8.08 -2.15 4.73
C ASN A 17 7.51 -1.31 3.58
N THR A 18 7.71 -1.76 2.34
CA THR A 18 7.13 -1.12 1.16
C THR A 18 5.81 -1.81 0.82
N TYR A 19 4.72 -1.04 0.81
CA TYR A 19 3.38 -1.50 0.44
C TYR A 19 3.02 -0.98 -0.93
N TYR A 20 2.49 -1.87 -1.77
CA TYR A 20 2.07 -1.56 -3.13
C TYR A 20 0.56 -1.59 -3.24
N PHE A 21 0.01 -0.65 -4.01
CA PHE A 21 -1.42 -0.47 -4.18
C PHE A 21 -1.76 -0.45 -5.67
N CYS A 22 -2.84 -1.14 -6.03
CA CYS A 22 -3.36 -1.14 -7.39
C CYS A 22 -4.06 0.17 -7.76
N ALA A 23 -4.50 0.95 -6.77
CA ALA A 23 -5.25 2.19 -6.97
C ALA A 23 -4.80 3.30 -6.02
N PRO A 24 -4.89 4.57 -6.42
CA PRO A 24 -4.57 5.71 -5.56
C PRO A 24 -5.49 5.79 -4.34
N GLY A 25 -6.76 5.38 -4.49
CA GLY A 25 -7.71 5.31 -3.37
C GLY A 25 -7.25 4.35 -2.27
N CYS A 26 -6.71 3.18 -2.64
CA CYS A 26 -6.18 2.22 -1.68
C CYS A 26 -4.96 2.79 -0.94
N LYS A 27 -4.06 3.49 -1.64
CA LYS A 27 -2.92 4.17 -1.01
C LYS A 27 -3.39 5.21 0.01
N VAL A 28 -4.32 6.09 -0.36
CA VAL A 28 -4.82 7.15 0.52
C VAL A 28 -5.51 6.56 1.76
N THR A 29 -6.33 5.53 1.60
CA THR A 29 -6.99 4.87 2.73
C THR A 29 -5.98 4.19 3.65
N PHE A 30 -4.96 3.54 3.08
CA PHE A 30 -3.87 2.96 3.85
C PHE A 30 -3.08 4.04 4.59
N GLU A 31 -2.74 5.17 3.98
CA GLU A 31 -2.03 6.26 4.66
C GLU A 31 -2.85 6.90 5.79
N LYS A 32 -4.19 6.93 5.66
CA LYS A 32 -5.10 7.43 6.70
C LYS A 32 -5.27 6.47 7.89
N SER A 33 -5.18 5.16 7.67
CA SER A 33 -5.41 4.16 8.73
C SER A 33 -4.62 2.88 8.48
N PRO A 34 -3.29 2.93 8.45
CA PRO A 34 -2.45 1.79 8.07
C PRO A 34 -2.61 0.62 9.03
N GLU A 35 -2.78 0.91 10.33
CA GLU A 35 -2.98 -0.08 11.39
C GLU A 35 -4.25 -0.93 11.21
N LYS A 36 -5.27 -0.42 10.49
CA LYS A 36 -6.47 -1.22 10.17
C LYS A 36 -6.23 -2.24 9.06
N PHE A 37 -5.25 -1.99 8.20
CA PHE A 37 -4.89 -2.88 7.09
C PHE A 37 -3.77 -3.85 7.48
N LEU A 38 -2.94 -3.45 8.45
CA LEU A 38 -1.91 -4.27 9.06
C LEU A 38 -2.50 -4.99 10.27
N LYS A 39 -3.32 -6.02 10.01
CA LYS A 39 -3.64 -7.00 11.05
C LYS A 39 -2.39 -7.84 11.30
N ASP A 40 -1.96 -7.90 12.56
CA ASP A 40 -1.00 -8.88 13.09
C ASP A 40 -1.41 -10.32 12.74
#